data_AF-A0A954EGR2-F1
#
_entry.id   AF-A0A954EGR2-F1
#
_cell.length_a   1.000
_cell.length_b   1.000
_cell.length_c   1.000
_cell.angle_alpha   90.00
_cell.angle_beta   90.00
_cell.angle_gamma   90.00
#
_symmetry.space_group_name_H-M   'P 1'
#
loop_
_entity.id
_entity.type
_entity.pdbx_description
1 polymer ?
#
loop_
_entity_poly.entity_id
_entity_poly.type
_entity_poly.pdbx_seq_one_letter_code
_entity_poly.pdbx_strand_id
1 'polypeptide(L)'
;MTEQNHSYTVLARRYRPQTFSEVVGQQHVAQALKNAIQQDRVAHAYLFTGARGVGKTSMARILAKALNCPAAENGNPCNHCEMCRAISTGSDVDVLEIDGASNRGIDDIRALRANVGIRSMRTRIKLYIIDEVHMLTKEAFNALLKTLEEPPPNVKFVFCTTEPQKVPDTILS
;
A
#
# COMPACT_ATOMS: atom_id res chain seq x y z
N MET A 1 36.53 17.79 -1.95
CA MET A 1 35.55 18.08 -3.01
C MET A 1 34.72 16.83 -3.20
N THR A 2 33.56 16.74 -2.53
CA THR A 2 32.67 15.57 -2.64
C THR A 2 31.80 15.73 -3.87
N GLU A 3 32.01 14.88 -4.87
CA GLU A 3 31.13 14.74 -6.03
C GLU A 3 29.72 14.36 -5.56
N GLN A 4 28.81 15.33 -5.64
CA GLN A 4 27.38 15.12 -5.44
C GLN A 4 26.84 14.39 -6.67
N ASN A 5 26.85 13.06 -6.63
CA ASN A 5 26.30 12.20 -7.68
C ASN A 5 24.76 12.37 -7.72
N HIS A 6 24.29 13.39 -8.44
CA HIS A 6 22.86 13.62 -8.66
C HIS A 6 22.33 12.59 -9.64
N SER A 7 21.97 11.41 -9.12
CA SER A 7 21.26 10.40 -9.90
C SER A 7 19.97 11.00 -10.46
N TYR A 8 19.88 11.12 -11.78
CA TYR A 8 18.69 11.63 -12.47
C TYR A 8 17.46 10.84 -12.02
N THR A 9 16.51 11.52 -11.40
CA THR A 9 15.23 10.95 -10.97
C THR A 9 14.14 11.47 -11.89
N VAL A 10 13.41 10.56 -12.53
CA VAL A 10 12.26 10.90 -13.40
C VAL A 10 11.25 11.76 -12.62
N LEU A 11 10.73 12.80 -13.26
CA LEU A 11 9.81 13.78 -12.65
C LEU A 11 8.63 13.11 -11.93
N ALA A 12 8.05 12.07 -12.52
CA ALA A 12 6.94 11.32 -11.93
C ALA A 12 7.28 10.69 -10.56
N ARG A 13 8.56 10.33 -10.33
CA ARG A 13 9.03 9.84 -9.03
C ARG A 13 9.37 10.99 -8.09
N ARG A 14 9.99 12.06 -8.61
CA ARG A 14 10.38 13.24 -7.83
C ARG A 14 9.18 13.98 -7.23
N TYR A 15 8.09 14.11 -8.00
CA TYR A 15 6.88 14.82 -7.60
C TYR A 15 5.76 13.88 -7.16
N ARG A 16 6.10 12.66 -6.73
CA ARG A 16 5.10 11.73 -6.18
C ARG A 16 4.53 12.32 -4.88
N PRO A 17 3.20 12.49 -4.76
CA PRO A 17 2.58 13.04 -3.55
C PRO A 17 3.02 12.29 -2.29
N GLN A 18 3.37 13.05 -1.24
CA GLN A 18 3.82 12.52 0.03
C GLN A 18 2.76 12.60 1.13
N THR A 19 1.76 13.45 0.98
CA THR A 19 0.61 13.58 1.91
C THR A 19 -0.71 13.45 1.17
N PHE A 20 -1.81 13.22 1.89
CA PHE A 20 -3.15 13.18 1.30
C PHE A 20 -3.53 14.53 0.68
N SER A 21 -3.03 15.63 1.26
CA SER A 21 -3.27 17.00 0.79
C SER A 21 -2.57 17.31 -0.54
N GLU A 22 -1.49 16.60 -0.87
CA GLU A 22 -0.75 16.76 -2.14
C GLU A 22 -1.36 15.96 -3.29
N VAL A 23 -2.34 15.09 -3.03
CA VAL A 23 -2.97 14.30 -4.09
C VAL A 23 -3.93 15.18 -4.90
N VAL A 24 -3.64 15.32 -6.19
CA VAL A 24 -4.43 16.15 -7.12
C VAL A 24 -5.61 15.34 -7.67
N GLY A 25 -6.82 15.91 -7.60
CA GLY A 25 -8.03 15.38 -8.25
C GLY A 25 -8.71 14.21 -7.54
N GLN A 26 -8.15 13.73 -6.41
CA GLN A 26 -8.71 12.62 -5.62
C GLN A 26 -9.09 13.04 -4.20
N GLN A 27 -9.55 14.28 -4.03
CA GLN A 27 -9.82 14.86 -2.71
C GLN A 27 -10.87 14.08 -1.92
N HIS A 28 -11.88 13.52 -2.59
CA HIS A 28 -12.91 12.71 -1.94
C HIS A 28 -12.34 11.41 -1.33
N VAL A 29 -11.49 10.69 -2.07
CA VAL A 29 -10.79 9.48 -1.59
C VAL A 29 -9.83 9.83 -0.46
N ALA A 30 -9.02 10.87 -0.66
CA ALA A 30 -8.06 11.35 0.34
C ALA A 30 -8.76 11.70 1.66
N GLN A 31 -9.89 12.41 1.60
CA GLN A 31 -10.67 12.77 2.79
C GLN A 31 -11.31 11.56 3.45
N ALA A 32 -11.85 10.61 2.67
CA ALA A 32 -12.41 9.37 3.22
C ALA A 32 -11.36 8.56 3.99
N LEU A 33 -10.13 8.44 3.45
CA LEU A 33 -9.03 7.76 4.13
C LEU A 33 -8.57 8.51 5.39
N LYS A 34 -8.44 9.84 5.33
CA LYS A 34 -8.13 10.66 6.52
C LYS A 34 -9.17 10.47 7.62
N ASN A 35 -10.45 10.49 7.28
CA ASN A 35 -11.54 10.28 8.22
C ASN A 35 -11.47 8.88 8.84
N ALA A 36 -11.22 7.84 8.04
CA ALA A 36 -11.08 6.47 8.52
C ALA A 36 -9.92 6.34 9.52
N ILE A 37 -8.77 6.98 9.26
CA ILE A 37 -7.62 7.00 10.16
C ILE A 37 -7.97 7.73 11.47
N GLN A 38 -8.56 8.92 11.37
CA GLN A 38 -8.90 9.74 12.54
C GLN A 38 -9.95 9.08 13.45
N GLN A 39 -10.83 8.27 12.88
CA GLN A 39 -11.90 7.57 13.60
C GLN A 39 -11.49 6.15 14.04
N ASP A 40 -10.25 5.72 13.78
CA ASP A 40 -9.77 4.35 14.00
C ASP A 40 -10.68 3.28 13.35
N ARG A 41 -11.21 3.58 12.16
CA ARG A 41 -12.10 2.71 11.37
C ARG A 41 -11.47 2.28 10.05
N VAL A 42 -10.16 2.04 10.07
CA VAL A 42 -9.42 1.64 8.87
C VAL A 42 -9.70 0.17 8.55
N ALA A 43 -10.29 -0.07 7.38
CA ALA A 43 -10.67 -1.39 6.90
C ALA A 43 -9.43 -2.30 6.78
N HIS A 44 -9.63 -3.62 6.90
CA HIS A 44 -8.54 -4.59 6.77
C HIS A 44 -8.02 -4.69 5.33
N ALA A 45 -8.84 -4.37 4.33
CA ALA A 45 -8.46 -4.33 2.93
C ALA A 45 -9.07 -3.12 2.21
N TYR A 46 -8.33 -2.55 1.26
CA TYR A 46 -8.80 -1.54 0.31
C TYR A 46 -8.48 -1.98 -1.12
N LEU A 47 -9.39 -1.72 -2.06
CA LEU A 47 -9.14 -1.84 -3.49
C LEU A 47 -9.14 -0.45 -4.13
N PHE A 48 -8.00 -0.03 -4.65
CA PHE A 48 -7.85 1.19 -5.44
C PHE A 48 -7.91 0.84 -6.94
N THR A 49 -8.85 1.45 -7.64
CA THR A 49 -9.10 1.21 -9.06
C THR A 49 -8.88 2.48 -9.88
N GLY A 50 -8.68 2.33 -11.19
CA GLY A 50 -8.56 3.44 -12.13
C GLY A 50 -7.34 3.33 -13.05
N ALA A 51 -7.25 4.22 -14.02
CA ALA A 51 -6.21 4.19 -15.05
C ALA A 51 -4.78 4.23 -14.49
N ARG A 52 -3.79 3.83 -15.30
CA ARG A 52 -2.38 3.95 -14.91
C ARG A 52 -2.01 5.43 -14.70
N GLY A 53 -1.23 5.71 -13.66
CA GLY A 53 -0.75 7.07 -13.38
C GLY A 53 -1.68 7.96 -12.54
N VAL A 54 -2.92 7.54 -12.24
CA VAL A 54 -3.87 8.35 -11.43
C VAL A 54 -3.54 8.44 -9.94
N GLY A 55 -2.45 7.79 -9.49
CA GLY A 55 -1.97 7.90 -8.11
C GLY A 55 -2.39 6.76 -7.16
N LYS A 56 -2.91 5.63 -7.64
CA LYS A 56 -3.32 4.47 -6.81
C LYS A 56 -2.22 4.03 -5.83
N THR A 57 -1.06 3.65 -6.34
CA THR A 57 0.09 3.21 -5.54
C THR A 57 0.65 4.35 -4.68
N SER A 58 0.51 5.62 -5.12
CA SER A 58 0.90 6.78 -4.29
C SER A 58 -0.01 6.91 -3.07
N MET A 59 -1.32 6.80 -3.26
CA MET A 59 -2.32 6.82 -2.19
C MET A 59 -2.07 5.68 -1.20
N ALA A 60 -1.76 4.47 -1.70
CA ALA A 60 -1.42 3.31 -0.89
C ALA A 60 -0.21 3.57 0.02
N ARG A 61 0.87 4.16 -0.52
CA ARG A 61 2.04 4.55 0.28
C ARG A 61 1.72 5.64 1.29
N ILE A 62 0.91 6.65 0.93
CA ILE A 62 0.51 7.70 1.87
C ILE A 62 -0.29 7.10 3.03
N LEU A 63 -1.23 6.20 2.76
CA LEU A 63 -1.98 5.47 3.79
C LEU A 63 -1.04 4.68 4.70
N ALA A 64 -0.11 3.90 4.13
CA ALA A 64 0.87 3.14 4.90
C ALA A 64 1.73 4.02 5.81
N LYS A 65 2.18 5.18 5.30
CA LYS A 65 2.91 6.17 6.10
C LYS A 65 2.03 6.75 7.21
N ALA A 66 0.79 7.13 6.92
CA ALA A 66 -0.10 7.74 7.89
C ALA A 66 -0.42 6.79 9.05
N LEU A 67 -0.57 5.49 8.77
CA LEU A 67 -0.85 4.46 9.78
C LEU A 67 0.34 4.14 10.69
N ASN A 68 1.56 4.28 10.19
CA ASN A 68 2.77 3.88 10.90
C ASN A 68 3.65 5.05 11.36
N CYS A 69 3.31 6.29 10.99
CA CYS A 69 4.06 7.46 11.39
C CYS A 69 3.80 7.79 12.88
N PRO A 70 4.85 7.85 13.74
CA PRO A 70 4.68 8.19 15.15
C PRO A 70 4.29 9.66 15.38
N ALA A 71 4.50 10.52 14.38
CA ALA A 71 4.16 11.93 14.40
C ALA A 71 3.10 12.25 13.33
N ALA A 72 2.18 11.32 13.07
CA ALA A 72 1.06 11.57 12.17
C ALA A 72 0.15 12.65 12.75
N GLU A 73 -0.26 13.61 11.93
CA GLU A 73 -1.14 14.70 12.34
C GLU A 73 -2.30 14.84 11.36
N ASN A 74 -3.53 14.87 11.88
CA ASN A 74 -4.74 15.02 11.06
C ASN A 74 -4.84 13.99 9.91
N GLY A 75 -4.40 12.76 10.14
CA GLY A 75 -4.35 11.68 9.16
C GLY A 75 -3.23 11.81 8.12
N ASN A 76 -2.36 12.82 8.19
CA ASN A 76 -1.21 12.97 7.31
C ASN A 76 0.08 12.47 7.98
N PRO A 77 0.99 11.83 7.21
CA PRO A 77 2.31 11.47 7.71
C PRO A 77 3.25 12.68 7.79
N CYS A 78 4.21 12.66 8.71
CA CYS A 78 5.18 13.76 8.87
C CYS A 78 6.27 13.81 7.78
N ASN A 79 6.48 12.71 7.05
CA ASN A 79 7.47 12.54 5.98
C ASN A 79 8.95 12.67 6.37
N HIS A 80 9.30 13.02 7.60
CA HIS A 80 10.69 13.18 8.05
C HIS A 80 11.17 12.07 9.00
N CYS A 81 10.28 11.28 9.60
CA CYS A 81 10.68 10.17 10.47
C CYS A 81 11.26 9.00 9.65
N GLU A 82 11.99 8.10 10.32
CA GLU A 82 12.60 6.93 9.67
C GLU A 82 11.56 6.07 8.93
N MET A 83 10.41 5.83 9.57
CA MET A 83 9.31 5.06 9.00
C MET A 83 8.79 5.65 7.69
N CYS A 84 8.48 6.96 7.68
CA CYS A 84 8.00 7.61 6.47
C CYS A 84 9.04 7.57 5.35
N ARG A 85 10.33 7.76 5.67
CA ARG A 85 11.40 7.70 4.68
C ARG A 85 11.53 6.29 4.08
N ALA A 86 11.55 5.25 4.91
CA ALA A 86 11.64 3.86 4.46
C ALA A 86 10.44 3.43 3.59
N ILE A 87 9.22 3.81 3.98
CA ILE A 87 8.03 3.52 3.18
C ILE A 87 8.04 4.30 1.85
N SER A 88 8.47 5.56 1.85
CA SER A 88 8.59 6.35 0.62
C SER A 88 9.57 5.73 -0.39
N THR A 89 10.68 5.16 0.10
CA THR A 89 11.68 4.47 -0.72
C THR A 89 11.29 3.03 -1.07
N GLY A 90 10.28 2.45 -0.41
CA GLY A 90 9.86 1.06 -0.60
C GLY A 90 10.83 0.05 0.05
N SER A 91 11.56 0.47 1.08
CA SER A 91 12.59 -0.32 1.76
C SER A 91 12.20 -0.72 3.19
N ASP A 92 10.93 -0.51 3.57
CA ASP A 92 10.43 -0.94 4.87
C ASP A 92 10.13 -2.44 4.88
N VAL A 93 10.44 -3.12 5.99
CA VAL A 93 10.29 -4.58 6.12
C VAL A 93 8.86 -5.01 6.44
N ASP A 94 8.06 -4.13 7.04
CA ASP A 94 6.68 -4.42 7.42
C ASP A 94 5.67 -3.79 6.43
N VAL A 95 6.11 -2.86 5.59
CA VAL A 95 5.32 -2.32 4.47
C VAL A 95 5.89 -2.86 3.15
N LEU A 96 5.28 -3.93 2.66
CA LEU A 96 5.74 -4.66 1.47
C LEU A 96 4.92 -4.24 0.26
N GLU A 97 5.61 -3.73 -0.77
CA GLU A 97 5.01 -3.44 -2.08
C GLU A 97 5.39 -4.55 -3.07
N ILE A 98 4.38 -5.18 -3.65
CA ILE A 98 4.50 -6.35 -4.52
C ILE A 98 3.86 -6.00 -5.86
N ASP A 99 4.62 -6.15 -6.94
CA ASP A 99 4.08 -6.04 -8.29
C ASP A 99 3.44 -7.39 -8.67
N GLY A 100 2.12 -7.41 -8.81
CA GLY A 100 1.35 -8.59 -9.21
C GLY A 100 1.66 -9.05 -10.63
N ALA A 101 2.24 -8.22 -11.49
CA ALA A 101 2.72 -8.64 -12.80
C ALA A 101 4.01 -9.47 -12.71
N SER A 102 4.86 -9.22 -11.71
CA SER A 102 6.11 -9.95 -11.49
C SER A 102 5.95 -11.12 -10.51
N ASN A 103 5.03 -11.03 -9.55
CA ASN A 103 4.81 -11.98 -8.46
C ASN A 103 3.41 -12.60 -8.57
N ARG A 104 3.10 -13.15 -9.75
CA ARG A 104 1.75 -13.61 -10.11
C ARG A 104 1.39 -14.98 -9.55
N GLY A 105 2.37 -15.77 -9.15
CA GLY A 105 2.22 -17.20 -8.88
C GLY A 105 1.70 -17.51 -7.48
N ILE A 106 1.20 -18.74 -7.32
CA ILE A 106 0.75 -19.24 -6.01
C ILE A 106 1.87 -19.27 -4.97
N ASP A 107 3.11 -19.56 -5.38
CA ASP A 107 4.23 -19.70 -4.45
C ASP A 107 4.63 -18.35 -3.83
N ASP A 108 4.59 -17.27 -4.62
CA ASP A 108 4.82 -15.89 -4.13
C ASP A 108 3.78 -15.52 -3.07
N ILE A 109 2.51 -15.83 -3.33
CA ILE A 109 1.42 -15.59 -2.39
C ILE A 109 1.52 -16.49 -1.15
N ARG A 110 1.94 -17.74 -1.29
CA ARG A 110 2.16 -18.63 -0.13
C ARG A 110 3.27 -18.08 0.77
N ALA A 111 4.36 -17.59 0.18
CA ALA A 111 5.43 -16.93 0.92
C ALA A 111 4.92 -15.66 1.62
N LEU A 112 4.10 -14.84 0.94
CA LEU A 112 3.44 -13.69 1.55
C LEU A 112 2.62 -14.10 2.77
N ARG A 113 1.73 -15.10 2.62
CA ARG A 113 0.84 -15.55 3.68
C ARG A 113 1.56 -16.14 4.88
N ALA A 114 2.64 -16.88 4.65
CA ALA A 114 3.50 -17.35 5.74
C ALA A 114 4.04 -16.17 6.57
N ASN A 115 4.38 -15.07 5.91
CA ASN A 115 4.84 -13.85 6.58
C ASN A 115 3.71 -13.06 7.25
N VAL A 116 2.46 -13.18 6.81
CA VAL A 116 1.31 -12.45 7.40
C VAL A 116 1.10 -12.80 8.88
N GLY A 117 1.30 -14.07 9.25
CA GLY A 117 1.18 -14.52 10.64
C GLY A 117 2.32 -14.09 11.56
N ILE A 118 3.41 -13.55 11.01
CA ILE A 118 4.58 -13.12 11.78
C ILE A 118 4.35 -11.69 12.28
N ARG A 119 4.60 -11.47 13.57
CA ARG A 119 4.51 -10.15 14.22
C ARG A 119 5.37 -9.12 13.47
N SER A 120 4.86 -7.89 13.36
CA SER A 120 5.61 -6.77 12.80
C SER A 120 6.90 -6.51 13.58
N MET A 121 7.96 -6.14 12.88
CA MET A 121 9.26 -5.90 13.50
C MET A 121 9.32 -4.52 14.17
N ARG A 122 8.80 -3.49 13.50
CA ARG A 122 8.90 -2.10 13.96
C ARG A 122 7.66 -1.25 13.72
N THR A 123 6.76 -1.66 12.83
CA THR A 123 5.50 -0.94 12.56
C THR A 123 4.39 -1.35 13.52
N ARG A 124 3.45 -0.43 13.74
CA ARG A 124 2.19 -0.75 14.41
C ARG A 124 1.32 -1.65 13.52
N ILE A 125 1.31 -1.37 12.22
CA ILE A 125 0.50 -2.05 11.22
C ILE A 125 1.42 -2.58 10.11
N LYS A 126 1.39 -3.89 9.90
CA LYS A 126 1.99 -4.53 8.74
C LYS A 126 1.08 -4.34 7.53
N LEU A 127 1.61 -3.84 6.42
CA LEU A 127 0.79 -3.45 5.28
C LEU A 127 1.34 -4.03 3.98
N TYR A 128 0.48 -4.75 3.25
CA TYR A 128 0.80 -5.33 1.95
C TYR A 128 0.14 -4.51 0.85
N ILE A 129 0.94 -3.88 0.00
CA ILE A 129 0.49 -3.18 -1.20
C ILE A 129 0.71 -4.12 -2.38
N ILE A 130 -0.36 -4.59 -3.04
CA ILE A 130 -0.24 -5.40 -4.25
C ILE A 130 -0.67 -4.55 -5.44
N ASP A 131 0.29 -4.12 -6.24
CA ASP A 131 0.04 -3.35 -7.47
C ASP A 131 -0.30 -4.29 -8.64
N GLU A 132 -1.09 -3.79 -9.58
CA GLU A 132 -1.66 -4.55 -10.70
C GLU A 132 -2.21 -5.93 -10.27
N VAL A 133 -2.99 -5.98 -9.19
CA VAL A 133 -3.45 -7.23 -8.55
C VAL A 133 -4.21 -8.15 -9.53
N HIS A 134 -4.86 -7.60 -10.55
CA HIS A 134 -5.55 -8.37 -11.60
C HIS A 134 -4.62 -9.26 -12.43
N MET A 135 -3.30 -9.11 -12.29
CA MET A 135 -2.29 -9.93 -12.95
C MET A 135 -1.95 -11.22 -12.18
N LEU A 136 -2.44 -11.39 -10.94
CA LEU A 136 -2.29 -12.61 -10.17
C LEU A 136 -3.05 -13.78 -10.82
N THR A 137 -2.53 -14.99 -10.71
CA THR A 137 -3.28 -16.18 -11.15
C THR A 137 -4.50 -16.42 -10.25
N LYS A 138 -5.47 -17.18 -10.76
CA LYS A 138 -6.64 -17.58 -9.97
C LYS A 138 -6.25 -18.35 -8.70
N GLU A 139 -5.25 -19.23 -8.78
CA GLU A 139 -4.81 -19.97 -7.59
C GLU A 139 -4.12 -19.06 -6.57
N ALA A 140 -3.34 -18.08 -7.03
CA ALA A 140 -2.74 -17.06 -6.18
C ALA A 140 -3.81 -16.23 -5.45
N PHE A 141 -4.85 -15.79 -6.16
CA PHE A 141 -6.00 -15.12 -5.54
C PHE A 141 -6.71 -15.98 -4.49
N ASN A 142 -7.04 -17.22 -4.83
CA ASN A 142 -7.71 -18.13 -3.91
C ASN A 142 -6.88 -18.41 -2.66
N ALA A 143 -5.55 -18.45 -2.80
CA ALA A 143 -4.67 -18.57 -1.65
C ALA A 143 -4.80 -17.36 -0.70
N LEU A 144 -4.96 -16.13 -1.22
CA LEU A 144 -5.15 -14.92 -0.40
C LEU A 144 -6.50 -14.89 0.33
N LEU A 145 -7.57 -15.45 -0.25
CA LEU A 145 -8.95 -15.31 0.28
C LEU A 145 -9.06 -15.70 1.76
N LYS A 146 -8.50 -16.84 2.16
CA LYS A 146 -8.54 -17.27 3.57
C LYS A 146 -7.95 -16.23 4.52
N THR A 147 -6.91 -15.52 4.08
CA THR A 147 -6.27 -14.47 4.89
C THR A 147 -7.05 -13.16 4.88
N LEU A 148 -7.87 -12.91 3.85
CA LEU A 148 -8.76 -11.75 3.79
C LEU A 148 -10.05 -11.97 4.60
N GLU A 149 -10.57 -13.20 4.63
CA GLU A 149 -11.75 -13.59 5.42
C GLU A 149 -11.46 -13.55 6.94
N GLU A 150 -10.26 -13.97 7.35
CA GLU A 150 -9.81 -13.96 8.75
C GLU A 150 -8.49 -13.17 8.89
N PRO A 151 -8.50 -11.83 8.73
CA PRO A 151 -7.28 -11.05 8.72
C PRO A 151 -6.74 -10.87 10.14
N PRO A 152 -5.41 -11.00 10.35
CA PRO A 152 -4.82 -10.62 11.62
C PRO A 152 -5.07 -9.13 11.92
N PRO A 153 -5.29 -8.75 13.19
CA PRO A 153 -5.77 -7.41 13.55
C PRO A 153 -4.80 -6.28 13.11
N ASN A 154 -3.50 -6.56 13.11
CA ASN A 154 -2.45 -5.60 12.76
C ASN A 154 -1.93 -5.75 11.32
N VAL A 155 -2.69 -6.45 10.46
CA VAL A 155 -2.34 -6.63 9.05
C VAL A 155 -3.39 -5.94 8.19
N LYS A 156 -2.94 -5.17 7.20
CA LYS A 156 -3.79 -4.46 6.24
C LYS A 156 -3.33 -4.74 4.82
N PHE A 157 -4.29 -4.80 3.89
CA PHE A 157 -4.03 -4.98 2.47
C PHE A 157 -4.50 -3.77 1.67
N VAL A 158 -3.70 -3.38 0.67
CA VAL A 158 -4.09 -2.38 -0.33
C VAL A 158 -3.82 -2.97 -1.70
N PHE A 159 -4.89 -3.27 -2.42
CA PHE A 159 -4.84 -3.78 -3.78
C PHE A 159 -4.97 -2.61 -4.75
N CYS A 160 -4.13 -2.56 -5.78
CA CYS A 160 -4.25 -1.58 -6.86
C CYS A 160 -4.49 -2.30 -8.18
N THR A 161 -5.42 -1.80 -8.99
CA THR A 161 -5.71 -2.38 -10.30
C THR A 161 -6.11 -1.33 -11.32
N THR A 162 -5.71 -1.54 -12.58
CA THR A 162 -6.25 -0.83 -13.75
C THR A 162 -7.48 -1.52 -14.34
N GLU A 163 -7.70 -2.80 -14.03
CA GLU A 163 -8.76 -3.65 -14.58
C GLU A 163 -9.58 -4.30 -13.44
N PRO A 164 -10.51 -3.56 -12.79
CA PRO A 164 -11.28 -4.08 -11.67
C PRO A 164 -12.13 -5.30 -12.03
N GLN A 165 -12.65 -5.37 -13.26
CA GLN A 165 -13.45 -6.50 -13.77
C GLN A 165 -12.69 -7.84 -13.84
N LYS A 166 -11.35 -7.80 -13.76
CA LYS A 166 -10.51 -9.01 -13.73
C LYS A 166 -10.21 -9.49 -12.31
N VAL A 167 -10.58 -8.71 -11.30
CA VAL A 167 -10.43 -9.09 -9.88
C VAL A 167 -11.66 -9.90 -9.47
N PRO A 168 -11.51 -11.05 -8.80
CA PRO A 168 -12.64 -11.84 -8.33
C PRO A 168 -13.57 -11.05 -7.39
N ASP A 169 -14.89 -11.17 -7.58
CA ASP A 169 -15.91 -10.49 -6.78
C ASP A 169 -15.85 -10.84 -5.28
N THR A 170 -15.27 -12.00 -4.96
CA THR A 170 -15.05 -12.44 -3.57
C THR A 170 -14.11 -11.53 -2.77
N ILE A 171 -13.36 -10.64 -3.43
CA ILE A 171 -12.49 -9.62 -2.79
C ILE A 171 -13.22 -8.26 -2.68
N LEU A 172 -14.33 -8.09 -3.40
CA LEU A 172 -15.14 -6.88 -3.41
C LEU A 172 -16.28 -6.90 -2.38
N SER A 173 -16.53 -8.07 -1.77
CA SER A 173 -17.60 -8.33 -0.79
C SER A 173 -17.12 -8.15 0.64
#